data_AF-A0A482X1M6-F1
#
_entry.id   AF-A0A482X1M6-F1
#
_cell.length_a   1.000
_cell.length_b   1.000
_cell.length_c   1.000
_cell.angle_alpha   90.00
_cell.angle_beta   90.00
_cell.angle_gamma   90.00
#
_symmetry.space_group_name_H-M   'P 1'
#
loop_
_entity.id
_entity.type
_entity.pdbx_description
1 polymer ?
#
loop_
_entity_poly.entity_id
_entity_poly.type
_entity_poly.pdbx_seq_one_letter_code
_entity_poly.pdbx_strand_id
1 'polypeptide(L)'
;MLSSLLPSNLIDVFSIIPILADILSDSVKEKVTRIILAVFRNLIEKPEEPAIAKEHCIAMVQSKVLKQLSILEQRKFDDEDIVEDVEFLNEKLQASVQDLSSFDEYATELKSGRLEWSPVHRSAPFWRENASRLNEKNYELLKILIHLLETSSDPLVLSVASFDIGEYVRHYPRGKQ
;
A
#
# COMPACT_ATOMS: atom_id res chain seq x y z
N MET A 1 -27.19 20.88 10.25
CA MET A 1 -27.80 21.04 8.91
C MET A 1 -27.11 22.18 8.12
N LEU A 2 -25.78 22.27 8.17
CA LEU A 2 -24.98 23.26 7.42
C LEU A 2 -23.69 22.65 6.80
N SER A 3 -23.54 21.32 6.80
CA SER A 3 -22.42 20.65 6.11
C SER A 3 -22.73 20.24 4.67
N SER A 4 -23.94 20.53 4.16
CA SER A 4 -24.43 20.06 2.86
C SER A 4 -24.33 21.09 1.73
N LEU A 5 -23.54 22.16 1.89
CA LEU A 5 -23.48 23.27 0.92
C LEU A 5 -22.05 23.69 0.53
N LEU A 6 -21.08 22.78 0.61
CA LEU A 6 -19.83 22.96 -0.13
C LEU A 6 -19.88 22.11 -1.39
N PRO A 7 -19.73 22.71 -2.59
CA PRO A 7 -19.63 21.94 -3.82
C PRO A 7 -18.42 21.01 -3.70
N SER A 8 -18.64 19.71 -3.86
CA SER A 8 -17.66 18.62 -3.79
C SER A 8 -16.61 18.64 -4.92
N ASN A 9 -16.39 19.80 -5.51
CA ASN A 9 -15.45 20.04 -6.60
C ASN A 9 -14.26 20.83 -6.06
N LEU A 10 -13.38 20.14 -5.36
CA LEU A 10 -11.99 20.52 -5.28
C LEU A 10 -11.17 19.23 -5.29
N ILE A 11 -11.08 18.63 -6.48
CA ILE A 11 -10.17 17.54 -6.87
C ILE A 11 -10.00 16.49 -5.77
N ASP A 12 -10.74 15.39 -5.88
CA ASP A 12 -10.41 14.18 -5.11
C ASP A 12 -8.90 13.94 -5.22
N VAL A 13 -8.15 14.02 -4.13
CA VAL A 13 -6.68 13.98 -4.15
C VAL A 13 -6.20 12.65 -4.75
N PHE A 14 -7.03 11.61 -4.71
CA PHE A 14 -6.77 10.36 -5.43
C PHE A 14 -6.82 10.50 -6.95
N SER A 15 -7.66 11.41 -7.46
CA SER A 15 -7.77 11.70 -8.90
C SER A 15 -6.63 12.56 -9.44
N ILE A 16 -5.87 13.27 -8.59
CA ILE A 16 -4.76 14.13 -9.06
C ILE A 16 -3.51 13.33 -9.39
N ILE A 17 -3.27 12.21 -8.69
CA ILE A 17 -2.04 11.41 -8.86
C ILE A 17 -1.91 10.87 -10.29
N PRO A 18 -2.94 10.23 -10.90
CA PRO A 18 -2.85 9.78 -12.29
C PRO A 18 -2.57 10.93 -13.26
N ILE A 19 -3.22 12.08 -13.07
CA ILE A 19 -3.06 13.25 -13.94
C ILE A 19 -1.61 13.77 -13.88
N LEU A 20 -1.05 13.91 -12.69
CA LEU A 20 0.33 14.34 -12.51
C LEU A 20 1.33 13.30 -13.04
N ALA A 21 1.03 12.01 -12.91
CA ALA A 21 1.86 10.94 -13.44
C ALA A 21 1.92 10.98 -14.99
N ASP A 22 0.78 11.21 -15.64
CA ASP A 22 0.71 11.38 -17.09
C ASP A 22 1.54 12.60 -17.53
N ILE A 23 1.37 13.76 -16.87
CA ILE A 23 2.15 14.97 -17.17
C ILE A 23 3.65 14.74 -16.94
N LEU A 24 4.03 14.03 -15.87
CA LEU A 24 5.43 13.71 -15.58
C LEU A 24 6.05 12.86 -16.70
N SER A 25 5.27 11.93 -17.26
CA SER A 25 5.74 11.06 -18.33
C SER A 25 6.01 11.78 -19.65
N ASP A 26 5.22 12.82 -19.95
CA ASP A 26 5.32 13.60 -21.19
C ASP A 26 6.21 14.85 -21.05
N SER A 27 6.50 15.28 -19.83
CA SER A 27 7.24 16.52 -19.58
C SER A 27 8.72 16.40 -19.96
N VAL A 28 9.18 17.38 -20.76
CA VAL A 28 10.60 17.63 -21.03
C VAL A 28 11.13 18.87 -20.29
N LYS A 29 10.28 19.52 -19.48
CA LYS A 29 10.63 20.75 -18.76
C LYS A 29 11.00 20.40 -17.32
N GLU A 30 12.26 20.62 -16.95
CA GLU A 30 12.76 20.33 -15.59
C GLU A 30 11.94 21.00 -14.49
N LYS A 31 11.52 22.25 -14.70
CA LYS A 31 10.66 22.96 -13.72
C LYS A 31 9.34 22.25 -13.45
N VAL A 32 8.75 21.62 -14.47
CA VAL A 32 7.50 20.87 -14.33
C VAL A 32 7.78 19.56 -13.59
N THR A 33 8.87 18.86 -13.96
CA THR A 33 9.34 17.66 -13.27
C THR A 33 9.56 17.92 -11.78
N ARG A 34 10.33 18.96 -11.42
CA ARG A 34 10.62 19.36 -10.04
C ARG A 34 9.35 19.60 -9.23
N ILE A 35 8.39 20.34 -9.79
CA ILE A 35 7.13 20.62 -9.08
C ILE A 35 6.32 19.34 -8.87
N ILE A 36 6.23 18.45 -9.85
CA ILE A 36 5.46 17.21 -9.72
C ILE A 36 6.10 16.27 -8.69
N LEU A 37 7.43 16.09 -8.73
CA LEU A 37 8.14 15.27 -7.76
C LEU A 37 7.97 15.81 -6.33
N ALA A 38 8.12 17.13 -6.14
CA ALA A 38 7.87 17.77 -4.85
C ALA A 38 6.41 17.59 -4.38
N VAL A 39 5.43 17.63 -5.28
CA VAL A 39 4.03 17.34 -4.94
C VAL A 39 3.87 15.89 -4.48
N PHE A 40 4.43 14.92 -5.21
CA PHE A 40 4.38 13.51 -4.80
C PHE A 40 5.05 13.27 -3.45
N ARG A 41 6.22 13.86 -3.20
CA ARG A 41 6.88 13.79 -1.89
C ARG A 41 5.99 14.36 -0.78
N ASN A 42 5.38 15.52 -1.01
CA ASN A 42 4.48 16.13 -0.03
C ASN A 42 3.23 15.28 0.24
N LEU A 43 2.69 14.60 -0.77
CA LEU A 43 1.57 13.66 -0.58
C LEU A 43 1.96 12.46 0.31
N ILE A 44 3.25 12.13 0.43
CA ILE A 44 3.73 11.06 1.31
C ILE A 44 4.11 11.59 2.69
N GLU A 45 4.81 12.73 2.77
CA GLU A 45 5.36 13.24 4.04
C GLU A 45 4.37 14.03 4.90
N LYS A 46 3.37 14.68 4.29
CA LYS A 46 2.47 15.62 4.99
C LYS A 46 1.22 15.02 5.61
N PRO A 47 0.65 13.88 5.17
CA PRO A 47 -0.53 13.32 5.83
C PRO A 47 -0.27 13.01 7.31
N GLU A 48 -1.18 13.41 8.19
CA GLU A 48 -1.12 13.08 9.62
C GLU A 48 -1.40 11.60 9.88
N GLU A 49 -2.24 11.00 9.04
CA GLU A 49 -2.61 9.58 9.11
C GLU A 49 -1.73 8.76 8.16
N PRO A 50 -0.91 7.81 8.68
CA PRO A 50 -0.02 6.98 7.85
C PRO A 50 -0.74 6.15 6.78
N ALA A 51 -2.02 5.82 7.02
CA ALA A 51 -2.85 5.10 6.06
C ALA A 51 -3.04 5.90 4.77
N ILE A 52 -3.24 7.23 4.86
CA ILE A 52 -3.43 8.10 3.71
C ILE A 52 -2.15 8.18 2.87
N ALA A 53 -0.99 8.32 3.51
CA ALA A 53 0.30 8.30 2.81
C ALA A 53 0.53 6.97 2.06
N LYS A 54 0.15 5.84 2.68
CA LYS A 54 0.21 4.52 2.04
C LYS A 54 -0.71 4.43 0.84
N GLU A 55 -1.95 4.91 0.94
CA GLU A 55 -2.89 4.95 -0.19
C GLU A 55 -2.35 5.80 -1.35
N HIS A 56 -1.70 6.93 -1.06
CA HIS A 56 -1.04 7.74 -2.08
C HIS A 56 0.13 7.02 -2.75
N CYS A 57 0.97 6.30 -2.00
CA CYS A 57 2.02 5.46 -2.57
C CYS A 57 1.44 4.39 -3.51
N ILE A 58 0.38 3.71 -3.09
CA ILE A 58 -0.31 2.68 -3.89
C ILE A 58 -0.86 3.30 -5.19
N ALA A 59 -1.51 4.46 -5.11
CA ALA A 59 -2.04 5.16 -6.28
C ALA A 59 -0.91 5.57 -7.25
N MET A 60 0.25 6.01 -6.75
CA MET A 60 1.42 6.33 -7.59
C MET A 60 1.99 5.09 -8.27
N VAL A 61 2.09 3.96 -7.56
CA VAL A 61 2.53 2.67 -8.13
C VAL A 61 1.58 2.24 -9.26
N GLN A 62 0.27 2.27 -9.02
CA GLN A 62 -0.76 1.92 -10.01
C GLN A 62 -0.75 2.87 -11.22
N SER A 63 -0.40 4.14 -10.99
CA SER A 63 -0.24 5.16 -12.04
C SER A 63 1.13 5.09 -12.74
N LYS A 64 1.90 4.02 -12.54
CA LYS A 64 3.20 3.77 -13.19
C LYS A 64 4.28 4.81 -12.89
N VAL A 65 4.19 5.52 -11.76
CA VAL A 65 5.19 6.54 -11.37
C VAL A 65 6.58 5.92 -11.20
N LEU A 66 6.70 4.73 -10.63
CA LEU A 66 7.98 4.00 -10.51
C LEU A 66 8.72 3.85 -11.84
N LYS A 67 7.99 3.53 -12.92
CA LYS A 67 8.59 3.43 -14.26
C LYS A 67 9.18 4.77 -14.70
N GLN A 68 8.50 5.88 -14.40
CA GLN A 68 8.97 7.21 -14.74
C GLN A 68 10.19 7.61 -13.91
N LEU A 69 10.18 7.31 -12.61
CA LEU A 69 11.34 7.54 -11.73
C LEU A 69 12.59 6.81 -12.24
N SER A 70 12.48 5.55 -12.67
CA SER A 70 13.61 4.82 -13.27
C SER A 70 14.13 5.46 -14.57
N ILE A 71 13.27 6.12 -15.35
CA ILE A 71 13.69 6.86 -16.55
C ILE A 71 14.39 8.16 -16.15
N LEU A 72 13.90 8.86 -15.13
CA LEU A 72 14.50 10.09 -14.62
C LEU A 72 15.88 9.82 -14.00
N GLU A 73 16.04 8.73 -13.25
CA GLU A 73 17.31 8.32 -12.64
C GLU A 73 18.43 8.06 -13.67
N GLN A 74 18.08 7.66 -14.89
CA GLN A 74 19.05 7.49 -15.99
C GLN A 74 19.51 8.82 -16.61
N ARG A 75 18.80 9.92 -16.35
CA ARG A 75 19.15 11.25 -16.84
C ARG A 75 20.07 11.95 -15.84
N LYS A 76 20.92 12.83 -16.35
CA LYS A 76 21.72 13.72 -15.50
C LYS A 76 20.95 15.01 -15.27
N PHE A 77 20.70 15.34 -14.01
CA PHE A 77 20.13 16.61 -13.59
C PHE A 77 21.17 17.36 -12.77
N ASP A 78 21.30 18.66 -13.03
CA ASP A 78 22.10 19.57 -12.18
C ASP A 78 21.30 20.08 -10.98
N ASP A 79 19.97 19.91 -11.01
CA ASP A 79 19.03 20.31 -9.96
C ASP A 79 18.99 19.24 -8.86
N GLU A 80 19.59 19.53 -7.71
CA GLU A 80 19.70 18.61 -6.57
C GLU A 80 18.33 18.21 -6.01
N ASP A 81 17.33 19.12 -6.03
CA ASP A 81 15.97 18.82 -5.55
C ASP A 81 15.35 17.67 -6.36
N ILE A 82 15.60 17.63 -7.67
CA ILE A 82 15.10 16.56 -8.54
C ILE A 82 15.73 15.22 -8.18
N VAL A 83 17.04 15.20 -7.96
CA VAL A 83 17.78 13.98 -7.64
C VAL A 83 17.30 13.41 -6.31
N GLU A 84 17.21 14.25 -5.28
CA GLU A 84 16.76 13.87 -3.94
C GLU A 84 15.31 13.37 -3.93
N ASP A 85 14.40 14.06 -4.64
CA ASP A 85 13.00 13.63 -4.69
C ASP A 85 12.82 12.33 -5.48
N VAL A 86 13.61 12.11 -6.54
CA VAL A 86 13.59 10.83 -7.27
C VAL A 86 14.05 9.68 -6.37
N GLU A 87 15.14 9.86 -5.62
CA GLU A 87 15.64 8.86 -4.68
C GLU A 87 14.62 8.56 -3.57
N PHE A 88 14.09 9.61 -2.94
CA PHE A 88 13.06 9.48 -1.90
C PHE A 88 11.83 8.71 -2.41
N LEU A 89 11.29 9.11 -3.57
CA LEU A 89 10.11 8.48 -4.14
C LEU A 89 10.38 7.04 -4.55
N ASN A 90 11.55 6.74 -5.13
CA ASN A 90 11.94 5.37 -5.44
C ASN A 90 11.94 4.49 -4.19
N GLU A 91 12.58 4.93 -3.10
CA GLU A 91 12.60 4.19 -1.84
C GLU A 91 11.18 3.90 -1.33
N LYS A 92 10.33 4.93 -1.22
CA LYS A 92 8.99 4.79 -0.64
C LYS A 92 8.05 3.96 -1.51
N LEU A 93 8.09 4.15 -2.83
CA LEU A 93 7.24 3.40 -3.74
C LEU A 93 7.69 1.94 -3.89
N GLN A 94 9.00 1.65 -3.89
CA GLN A 94 9.50 0.27 -3.89
C GLN A 94 9.13 -0.48 -2.60
N ALA A 95 9.25 0.16 -1.45
CA ALA A 95 8.79 -0.41 -0.18
C ALA A 95 7.29 -0.74 -0.22
N SER A 96 6.48 0.15 -0.81
CA SER A 96 5.04 -0.06 -0.97
C SER A 96 4.71 -1.23 -1.90
N VAL A 97 5.48 -1.43 -2.98
CA VAL A 97 5.33 -2.60 -3.87
C VAL A 97 5.64 -3.91 -3.15
N GLN A 98 6.70 -3.95 -2.34
CA GLN A 98 7.10 -5.14 -1.59
C GLN A 98 6.03 -5.55 -0.58
N ASP A 99 5.46 -4.58 0.16
CA ASP A 99 4.37 -4.84 1.09
C ASP A 99 3.10 -5.34 0.38
N LEU A 100 2.70 -4.68 -0.71
CA LEU A 100 1.55 -5.14 -1.51
C LEU A 100 1.74 -6.57 -2.00
N SER A 101 2.90 -6.88 -2.56
CA SER A 101 3.20 -8.23 -3.09
C SER A 101 3.14 -9.28 -1.99
N SER A 102 3.74 -9.00 -0.83
CA SER A 102 3.73 -9.91 0.32
C SER A 102 2.30 -10.19 0.83
N PHE A 103 1.44 -9.18 0.84
CA PHE A 103 0.05 -9.36 1.23
C PHE A 103 -0.78 -10.11 0.19
N ASP A 104 -0.55 -9.86 -1.10
CA ASP A 104 -1.23 -10.57 -2.18
C ASP A 104 -0.84 -12.06 -2.20
N GLU A 105 0.41 -12.40 -1.90
CA GLU A 105 0.87 -13.77 -1.68
C GLU A 105 0.11 -14.43 -0.52
N TYR A 106 0.06 -13.79 0.65
CA TYR A 106 -0.71 -14.26 1.80
C TYR A 106 -2.20 -14.46 1.48
N ALA A 107 -2.82 -13.49 0.80
CA ALA A 107 -4.23 -13.57 0.41
C ALA A 107 -4.48 -14.73 -0.57
N THR A 108 -3.55 -14.99 -1.48
CA THR A 108 -3.62 -16.10 -2.44
C THR A 108 -3.48 -17.45 -1.73
N GLU A 109 -2.54 -17.56 -0.80
CA GLU A 109 -2.34 -18.74 0.04
C GLU A 109 -3.62 -19.09 0.81
N LEU A 110 -4.21 -18.12 1.52
CA LEU A 110 -5.49 -18.31 2.22
C LEU A 110 -6.59 -18.81 1.29
N LYS A 111 -6.76 -18.16 0.14
CA LYS A 111 -7.80 -18.53 -0.84
C LYS A 111 -7.59 -19.91 -1.43
N SER A 112 -6.34 -20.38 -1.51
CA SER A 112 -6.02 -21.74 -1.95
C SER A 112 -6.31 -22.80 -0.89
N GLY A 113 -6.38 -22.40 0.39
CA GLY A 113 -6.51 -23.29 1.54
C GLY A 113 -5.25 -24.09 1.88
N ARG A 114 -4.12 -23.83 1.22
CA ARG A 114 -2.84 -24.53 1.39
C ARG A 114 -1.85 -23.67 2.17
N LEU A 115 -2.13 -23.49 3.46
CA LEU A 115 -1.26 -22.71 4.34
C LEU A 115 0.06 -23.44 4.60
N GLU A 116 1.18 -22.71 4.49
CA GLU A 116 2.51 -23.18 4.87
C GLU A 116 3.22 -22.16 5.77
N TRP A 117 4.20 -22.62 6.55
CA TRP A 117 5.03 -21.69 7.31
C TRP A 117 5.94 -20.89 6.39
N SER A 118 5.55 -19.66 6.11
CA SER A 118 6.32 -18.67 5.36
C SER A 118 6.69 -17.45 6.23
N PRO A 119 7.62 -16.57 5.78
CA PRO A 119 8.04 -15.40 6.55
C PRO A 119 6.90 -14.45 6.94
N VAL A 120 5.83 -14.34 6.13
CA VAL A 120 4.72 -13.41 6.40
C VAL A 120 4.01 -13.72 7.71
N HIS A 121 3.75 -15.00 8.01
CA HIS A 121 3.09 -15.39 9.26
C HIS A 121 3.91 -14.99 10.49
N ARG A 122 5.23 -15.04 10.40
CA ARG A 122 6.13 -14.79 11.56
C ARG A 122 6.58 -13.34 11.67
N SER A 123 6.25 -12.50 10.70
CA SER A 123 6.72 -11.11 10.61
C SER A 123 5.80 -10.17 11.39
N ALA A 124 6.24 -9.71 12.56
CA ALA A 124 5.49 -8.70 13.31
C ALA A 124 5.26 -7.38 12.52
N PRO A 125 6.22 -6.88 11.70
CA PRO A 125 5.95 -5.77 10.80
C PRO A 125 4.80 -6.04 9.81
N PHE A 126 4.78 -7.22 9.18
CA PHE A 126 3.70 -7.61 8.26
C PHE A 126 2.34 -7.51 8.95
N TRP A 127 2.20 -8.08 10.14
CA TRP A 127 0.93 -8.06 10.88
C TRP A 127 0.54 -6.66 11.36
N ARG A 128 1.49 -5.85 11.80
CA ARG A 128 1.23 -4.45 12.17
C ARG A 128 0.65 -3.66 11.00
N GLU A 129 1.12 -3.92 9.79
CA GLU A 129 0.72 -3.20 8.58
C GLU A 129 -0.54 -3.75 7.93
N ASN A 130 -0.77 -5.06 8.03
CA ASN A 130 -1.77 -5.75 7.22
C ASN A 130 -2.93 -6.38 8.01
N ALA A 131 -2.88 -6.45 9.35
CA ALA A 131 -3.95 -7.06 10.14
C ALA A 131 -5.33 -6.42 9.89
N SER A 132 -5.41 -5.10 9.75
CA SER A 132 -6.68 -4.41 9.47
C SER A 132 -7.26 -4.75 8.10
N ARG A 133 -6.41 -5.14 7.13
CA ARG A 133 -6.81 -5.46 5.75
C ARG A 133 -7.59 -6.76 5.65
N LEU A 134 -7.50 -7.65 6.66
CA LEU A 134 -8.33 -8.86 6.74
C LEU A 134 -9.84 -8.53 6.83
N ASN A 135 -10.18 -7.28 7.20
CA ASN A 135 -11.55 -6.78 7.30
C ASN A 135 -12.11 -6.24 5.97
N GLU A 136 -11.24 -6.05 4.96
CA GLU A 136 -11.65 -5.63 3.63
C GLU A 136 -12.62 -6.64 3.01
N LYS A 137 -13.40 -6.17 2.01
CA LYS A 137 -14.35 -6.99 1.26
C LYS A 137 -15.31 -7.78 2.18
N ASN A 138 -15.82 -7.12 3.23
CA ASN A 138 -16.70 -7.72 4.23
C ASN A 138 -16.06 -8.93 4.91
N TYR A 139 -14.84 -8.74 5.43
CA TYR A 139 -14.09 -9.74 6.18
C TYR A 139 -13.80 -11.02 5.36
N GLU A 140 -13.58 -10.90 4.05
CA GLU A 140 -13.41 -12.06 3.16
C GLU A 140 -12.28 -12.99 3.64
N LEU A 141 -11.08 -12.44 3.84
CA LEU A 141 -9.91 -13.22 4.24
C LEU A 141 -10.04 -13.77 5.67
N LEU A 142 -10.60 -12.99 6.60
CA LEU A 142 -10.85 -13.45 7.96
C LEU A 142 -11.85 -14.62 7.99
N LYS A 143 -12.91 -14.56 7.18
CA LYS A 143 -13.89 -15.65 7.06
C LYS A 143 -13.27 -16.91 6.48
N ILE A 144 -12.38 -16.78 5.49
CA ILE A 144 -11.63 -17.91 4.94
C ILE A 144 -10.75 -18.54 6.02
N LEU A 145 -10.03 -17.73 6.79
CA LEU A 145 -9.17 -18.21 7.88
C LEU A 145 -9.96 -18.99 8.94
N ILE A 146 -11.12 -18.48 9.34
CA ILE A 146 -12.05 -19.18 10.25
C ILE A 146 -12.55 -20.48 9.63
N HIS A 147 -12.95 -20.45 8.35
CA HIS A 147 -13.42 -21.64 7.66
C HIS A 147 -12.37 -22.75 7.60
N LEU A 148 -11.09 -22.39 7.39
CA LEU A 148 -9.98 -23.35 7.41
C LEU A 148 -9.81 -23.99 8.80
N LEU A 149 -10.00 -23.23 9.88
CA LEU A 149 -9.98 -23.77 11.25
C LEU A 149 -11.14 -24.72 11.52
N GLU A 150 -12.32 -24.46 10.95
CA GLU A 150 -13.51 -25.29 11.15
C GLU A 150 -13.50 -26.58 10.32
N THR A 151 -12.88 -26.55 9.14
CA THR A 151 -13.04 -27.62 8.14
C THR A 151 -11.78 -28.41 7.82
N SER A 152 -10.58 -27.86 8.08
CA SER A 152 -9.34 -28.57 7.80
C SER A 152 -9.10 -29.70 8.80
N SER A 153 -8.53 -30.81 8.30
CA SER A 153 -8.00 -31.90 9.13
C SER A 153 -6.47 -31.96 9.08
N ASP A 154 -5.83 -31.06 8.32
CA ASP A 154 -4.37 -30.98 8.22
C ASP A 154 -3.81 -30.22 9.44
N PRO A 155 -3.00 -30.88 10.30
CA PRO A 155 -2.42 -30.24 11.47
C PRO A 155 -1.57 -29.00 11.14
N LEU A 156 -0.91 -28.98 9.97
CA LEU A 156 -0.13 -27.82 9.54
C LEU A 156 -1.03 -26.62 9.30
N VAL A 157 -2.06 -26.77 8.47
CA VAL A 157 -3.03 -25.71 8.15
C VAL A 157 -3.69 -25.19 9.42
N LEU A 158 -4.11 -26.08 10.32
CA LEU A 158 -4.72 -25.70 11.60
C LEU A 158 -3.74 -24.91 12.48
N SER A 159 -2.46 -25.29 12.51
CA SER A 159 -1.44 -24.62 13.30
C SER A 159 -1.14 -23.20 12.80
N VAL A 160 -1.00 -23.02 11.48
CA VAL A 160 -0.76 -21.72 10.86
C VAL A 160 -2.00 -20.84 11.03
N ALA A 161 -3.19 -21.35 10.71
CA ALA A 161 -4.42 -20.57 10.82
C ALA A 161 -4.71 -20.11 12.26
N SER A 162 -4.43 -20.97 13.25
CA SER A 162 -4.61 -20.61 14.67
C SER A 162 -3.62 -19.51 15.10
N PHE A 163 -2.39 -19.59 14.59
CA PHE A 163 -1.36 -18.59 14.84
C PHE A 163 -1.75 -17.24 14.23
N ASP A 164 -2.19 -17.22 12.99
CA ASP A 164 -2.59 -16.03 12.25
C ASP A 164 -3.79 -15.31 12.88
N ILE A 165 -4.77 -16.04 13.41
CA ILE A 165 -5.85 -15.45 14.22
C ILE A 165 -5.29 -14.76 15.45
N GLY A 166 -4.31 -15.38 16.13
CA GLY A 166 -3.62 -14.78 17.26
C GLY A 166 -2.89 -13.49 16.90
N GLU A 167 -2.21 -13.47 15.76
CA GLU A 167 -1.52 -12.28 15.25
C GLU A 167 -2.50 -11.16 14.86
N TYR A 168 -3.59 -11.49 14.17
CA TYR A 168 -4.68 -10.56 13.84
C TYR A 168 -5.24 -9.91 15.10
N VAL A 169 -5.61 -10.71 16.11
CA VAL A 169 -6.16 -10.22 17.38
C VAL A 169 -5.15 -9.35 18.16
N ARG A 170 -3.85 -9.68 18.08
CA ARG A 170 -2.78 -8.92 18.74
C ARG A 170 -2.62 -7.53 18.11
N HIS A 171 -2.65 -7.45 16.78
CA HIS A 171 -2.36 -6.23 16.03
C HIS A 171 -3.61 -5.41 15.65
N TYR A 172 -4.81 -6.00 15.77
CA TYR A 172 -6.09 -5.31 15.59
C TYR A 172 -7.00 -5.51 16.80
N PRO A 173 -6.83 -4.75 17.90
CA PRO A 173 -7.55 -4.95 19.16
C PRO A 173 -9.09 -4.88 19.05
N ARG A 174 -9.60 -4.13 18.06
CA ARG A 174 -11.05 -4.05 17.76
C ARG A 174 -11.63 -5.36 17.20
N GLY A 175 -10.79 -6.23 16.65
CA GLY A 175 -11.19 -7.54 16.11
C GLY A 175 -11.47 -8.61 17.17
N LYS A 176 -11.40 -8.26 18.46
CA LYS A 176 -11.75 -9.15 19.59
C LYS A 176 -13.25 -9.25 19.87
N GLN A 177 -14.04 -8.33 19.31
CA GLN A 177 -15.49 -8.24 19.47
C GLN A 177 -16.17 -8.95 18.31
#